data_AF-A0A6N3A089-F1
#
_entry.id   AF-A0A6N3A089-F1
#
_cell.length_a   1.000
_cell.length_b   1.000
_cell.length_c   1.000
_cell.angle_alpha   90.00
_cell.angle_beta   90.00
_cell.angle_gamma   90.00
#
_symmetry.space_group_name_H-M   'P 1'
#
loop_
_entity.id
_entity.type
_entity.pdbx_description
1 polymer ?
#
loop_
_entity_poly.entity_id
_entity_poly.type
_entity_poly.pdbx_seq_one_letter_code
_entity_poly.pdbx_strand_id
1 'polypeptide(L)'
;MVHLVYCDNVGKKGEKVLDKIISGTKTMVVRGAAGRKIPHSRVFLGEKLYFMEKGSMKITHSAIISNVENYTKLTEDEINEILEKKQEKLNLSEKQKVRWHKKCLCLVEFNDVKEIEPLDFDHQANMDDWLIIEKIEDVVVGTSIPYNYEKSKF
;
A
#
# COMPACT_ATOMS: atom_id res chain seq x y z
N MET A 1 -4.75 9.33 -10.72
CA MET A 1 -3.59 9.55 -9.82
C MET A 1 -2.79 8.26 -9.78
N VAL A 2 -1.62 8.27 -9.12
CA VAL A 2 -0.84 7.07 -8.84
C VAL A 2 -0.54 6.98 -7.35
N HIS A 3 -0.22 5.78 -6.90
CA HIS A 3 0.03 5.48 -5.51
C HIS A 3 1.42 4.89 -5.31
N LEU A 4 2.14 5.31 -4.27
CA LEU A 4 3.38 4.66 -3.84
C LEU A 4 3.15 4.01 -2.48
N VAL A 5 3.36 2.70 -2.40
CA VAL A 5 3.19 1.90 -1.17
C VAL A 5 4.54 1.49 -0.63
N TYR A 6 4.76 1.74 0.65
CA TYR A 6 6.00 1.38 1.33
C TYR A 6 5.82 -0.01 1.92
N CYS A 7 6.41 -1.00 1.28
CA CYS A 7 6.33 -2.40 1.68
C CYS A 7 7.22 -2.65 2.89
N ASP A 8 6.62 -3.16 3.98
CA ASP A 8 7.36 -3.53 5.18
C ASP A 8 8.43 -4.58 4.86
N ASN A 9 9.64 -4.36 5.38
CA ASN A 9 10.84 -5.15 5.09
C ASN A 9 11.20 -6.14 6.20
N VAL A 10 10.29 -6.33 7.17
CA VAL A 10 10.44 -7.28 8.27
C VAL A 10 10.33 -8.72 7.74
N GLY A 11 11.26 -9.58 8.16
CA GLY A 11 11.31 -10.99 7.77
C GLY A 11 12.55 -11.32 6.95
N LYS A 12 12.70 -12.60 6.59
CA LYS A 12 13.78 -13.05 5.70
C LYS A 12 13.37 -12.84 4.24
N LYS A 13 14.35 -12.92 3.32
CA LYS A 13 14.08 -12.91 1.88
C LYS A 13 13.06 -14.02 1.54
N GLY A 14 12.04 -13.68 0.77
CA GLY A 14 10.88 -14.53 0.47
C GLY A 14 9.67 -14.28 1.37
N GLU A 15 9.87 -13.68 2.55
CA GLU A 15 8.80 -13.42 3.52
C GLU A 15 8.43 -11.93 3.63
N LYS A 16 9.28 -11.04 3.11
CA LYS A 16 9.00 -9.60 3.10
C LYS A 16 7.79 -9.30 2.23
N VAL A 17 7.14 -8.15 2.48
CA VAL A 17 5.91 -7.79 1.77
C VAL A 17 6.12 -7.71 0.26
N LEU A 18 7.24 -7.13 -0.19
CA LEU A 18 7.53 -7.00 -1.62
C LEU A 18 7.84 -8.37 -2.26
N ASP A 19 8.57 -9.25 -1.57
CA ASP A 19 8.83 -10.62 -2.06
C ASP A 19 7.52 -11.41 -2.29
N LYS A 20 6.55 -11.25 -1.38
CA LYS A 20 5.22 -11.88 -1.52
C LYS A 20 4.42 -11.32 -2.70
N ILE A 21 4.54 -10.03 -2.96
CA ILE A 21 3.91 -9.37 -4.12
C ILE A 21 4.52 -9.91 -5.41
N ILE A 22 5.85 -9.95 -5.50
CA ILE A 22 6.58 -10.41 -6.69
C ILE A 22 6.28 -11.88 -6.99
N SER A 23 6.22 -12.73 -5.95
CA SER A 23 5.86 -14.15 -6.11
C SER A 23 4.39 -14.39 -6.43
N GLY A 24 3.54 -13.36 -6.42
CA GLY A 24 2.09 -13.48 -6.63
C GLY A 24 1.33 -14.07 -5.45
N THR A 25 2.01 -14.39 -4.35
CA THR A 25 1.38 -14.94 -3.13
C THR A 25 0.66 -13.87 -2.30
N LYS A 26 0.87 -12.59 -2.62
CA LYS A 26 0.12 -11.45 -2.07
C LYS A 26 -0.37 -10.55 -3.20
N THR A 27 -1.68 -10.51 -3.41
CA THR A 27 -2.36 -9.75 -4.46
C THR A 27 -3.23 -8.63 -3.91
N MET A 28 -3.18 -8.40 -2.59
CA MET A 28 -3.91 -7.34 -1.92
C MET A 28 -3.05 -6.72 -0.80
N VAL A 29 -3.08 -5.40 -0.67
CA VAL A 29 -2.49 -4.67 0.46
C VAL A 29 -3.58 -4.10 1.35
N VAL A 30 -3.27 -3.88 2.62
CA VAL A 30 -4.19 -3.33 3.61
C VAL A 30 -3.54 -2.16 4.35
N ARG A 31 -4.31 -1.10 4.57
CA ARG A 31 -4.00 -0.03 5.52
C ARG A 31 -5.12 0.06 6.54
N GLY A 32 -4.76 0.03 7.82
CA GLY A 32 -5.69 0.16 8.93
C GLY A 32 -5.35 1.32 9.85
N ALA A 33 -6.38 1.99 10.39
CA ALA A 33 -6.24 3.06 11.38
C ALA A 33 -7.46 3.14 12.31
N ALA A 34 -7.32 3.81 13.46
CA ALA A 34 -8.42 3.98 14.41
C ALA A 34 -9.58 4.84 13.84
N GLY A 35 -9.25 5.82 13.00
CA GLY A 35 -10.19 6.61 12.21
C GLY A 35 -9.79 6.61 10.73
N ARG A 36 -10.58 7.27 9.89
CA ARG A 36 -10.26 7.40 8.45
C ARG A 36 -8.90 8.08 8.29
N LYS A 37 -7.99 7.40 7.59
CA LYS A 37 -6.67 7.90 7.19
C LYS A 37 -6.40 7.51 5.75
N ILE A 38 -5.59 8.31 5.07
CA ILE A 38 -5.09 8.03 3.73
C ILE A 38 -4.47 6.61 3.73
N PRO A 39 -4.78 5.78 2.72
CA PRO A 39 -5.43 6.13 1.46
C PRO A 39 -6.95 5.86 1.42
N HIS A 40 -7.59 5.65 2.58
CA HIS A 40 -9.03 5.34 2.65
C HIS A 40 -9.88 6.30 1.81
N SER A 41 -10.80 5.75 1.00
CA SER A 41 -11.66 6.49 0.07
C SER A 41 -10.96 7.32 -1.02
N ARG A 42 -9.64 7.16 -1.23
CA ARG A 42 -8.85 7.92 -2.21
C ARG A 42 -8.07 7.04 -3.19
N VAL A 43 -8.43 5.77 -3.30
CA VAL A 43 -7.87 4.80 -4.24
C VAL A 43 -8.98 4.35 -5.17
N PHE A 44 -8.73 4.36 -6.49
CA PHE A 44 -9.74 4.02 -7.49
C PHE A 44 -9.30 2.87 -8.40
N LEU A 45 -10.30 2.16 -8.92
CA LEU A 45 -10.11 1.06 -9.87
C LEU A 45 -9.34 1.54 -11.11
N GLY A 46 -8.38 0.74 -11.57
CA GLY A 46 -7.56 1.04 -12.75
C GLY A 46 -6.41 2.02 -12.51
N GLU A 47 -6.30 2.63 -11.33
CA GLU A 47 -5.14 3.45 -10.98
C GLU A 47 -3.88 2.59 -10.79
N LYS A 48 -2.72 3.24 -10.93
CA LYS A 48 -1.42 2.57 -10.84
C LYS A 48 -0.89 2.57 -9.41
N LEU A 49 -0.42 1.42 -8.98
CA LEU A 49 0.22 1.19 -7.69
C LEU A 49 1.72 0.93 -7.92
N TYR A 50 2.58 1.64 -7.22
CA TYR A 50 4.02 1.45 -7.21
C TYR A 50 4.45 0.92 -5.85
N PHE A 51 5.50 0.09 -5.85
CA PHE A 51 6.01 -0.53 -4.64
C PHE A 51 7.47 -0.19 -4.41
N MET A 52 7.77 0.14 -3.15
CA MET A 52 9.13 0.36 -2.65
C MET A 52 9.29 -0.41 -1.34
N GLU A 53 10.38 -1.16 -1.18
CA GLU A 53 10.72 -1.73 0.12
C GLU A 53 11.13 -0.61 1.10
N LYS A 54 10.58 -0.62 2.31
CA LYS A 54 10.87 0.40 3.33
C LYS A 54 12.39 0.47 3.59
N GLY A 55 12.94 1.69 3.50
CA GLY A 55 14.37 1.95 3.68
C GLY A 55 15.25 1.71 2.45
N SER A 56 14.72 1.14 1.36
CA SER A 56 15.51 0.92 0.14
C SER A 56 15.73 2.18 -0.69
N MET A 57 14.81 3.16 -0.59
CA MET A 57 14.75 4.35 -1.45
C MET A 57 14.69 4.00 -2.95
N LYS A 58 14.21 2.80 -3.29
CA LYS A 58 14.11 2.30 -4.68
C LYS A 58 12.69 1.82 -4.99
N ILE A 59 12.08 2.45 -5.99
CA ILE A 59 10.79 2.03 -6.53
C ILE A 59 11.08 1.08 -7.69
N THR A 60 10.64 -0.18 -7.57
CA THR A 60 11.11 -1.24 -8.49
C THR A 60 9.99 -2.00 -9.17
N HIS A 61 8.76 -1.90 -8.66
CA HIS A 61 7.62 -2.64 -9.21
C HIS A 61 6.39 -1.75 -9.30
N SER A 62 5.52 -2.09 -10.25
CA SER A 62 4.19 -1.49 -10.38
C SER A 62 3.12 -2.54 -10.61
N ALA A 63 1.87 -2.18 -10.36
CA ALA A 63 0.68 -2.99 -10.57
C ALA A 63 -0.52 -2.10 -10.91
N ILE A 64 -1.61 -2.73 -11.36
CA ILE A 64 -2.89 -2.05 -11.62
C ILE A 64 -3.90 -2.44 -10.55
N ILE A 65 -4.58 -1.44 -9.99
CA ILE A 65 -5.61 -1.67 -8.97
C ILE A 65 -6.82 -2.33 -9.62
N SER A 66 -7.23 -3.48 -9.08
CA SER A 66 -8.31 -4.32 -9.61
C SER A 66 -9.55 -4.35 -8.72
N ASN A 67 -9.44 -3.97 -7.45
CA ASN A 67 -10.57 -3.82 -6.54
C ASN A 67 -10.16 -2.97 -5.31
N VAL A 68 -11.12 -2.24 -4.73
CA VAL A 68 -10.89 -1.40 -3.54
C VAL A 68 -12.05 -1.57 -2.57
N GLU A 69 -11.75 -1.91 -1.33
CA GLU A 69 -12.72 -2.07 -0.25
C GLU A 69 -12.37 -1.14 0.91
N ASN A 70 -13.31 -0.26 1.27
CA ASN A 70 -13.14 0.74 2.32
C ASN A 70 -14.16 0.50 3.42
N TYR A 71 -13.68 0.36 4.66
CA TYR A 71 -14.50 0.10 5.83
C TYR A 71 -14.28 1.14 6.91
N THR A 72 -15.32 1.46 7.68
CA THR A 72 -15.26 2.38 8.82
C THR A 72 -16.13 1.89 9.95
N LYS A 73 -15.76 2.22 11.19
CA LYS A 73 -16.52 1.89 12.40
C LYS A 73 -16.73 0.37 12.59
N LEU A 74 -15.79 -0.44 12.13
CA LEU A 74 -15.85 -1.88 12.32
C LEU A 74 -15.79 -2.25 13.81
N THR A 75 -16.58 -3.25 14.16
CA THR A 75 -16.48 -4.04 15.40
C THR A 75 -15.31 -5.01 15.33
N GLU A 76 -14.91 -5.61 16.46
CA GLU A 76 -13.79 -6.57 16.49
C GLU A 76 -14.10 -7.82 15.66
N ASP A 77 -15.33 -8.33 15.74
CA ASP A 77 -15.75 -9.51 14.96
C ASP A 77 -15.72 -9.24 13.45
N GLU A 78 -16.22 -8.08 13.01
CA GLU A 78 -16.17 -7.71 11.58
C GLU A 78 -14.73 -7.55 11.08
N ILE A 79 -13.81 -7.01 11.90
CA ILE A 79 -12.39 -6.92 11.54
C ILE A 79 -11.82 -8.31 11.31
N ASN A 80 -12.08 -9.25 12.22
CA ASN A 80 -11.59 -10.61 12.12
C ASN A 80 -12.17 -11.32 10.89
N GLU A 81 -13.48 -11.19 10.65
CA GLU A 81 -14.14 -11.78 9.47
C GLU A 81 -13.55 -11.25 8.17
N ILE A 82 -13.36 -9.93 8.05
CA ILE A 82 -12.80 -9.30 6.85
C ILE A 82 -11.36 -9.78 6.61
N LEU A 83 -10.50 -9.74 7.64
CA LEU A 83 -9.10 -10.14 7.50
C LEU A 83 -8.97 -11.63 7.17
N GLU A 84 -9.78 -12.50 7.78
CA GLU A 84 -9.79 -13.93 7.50
C GLU A 84 -10.27 -14.22 6.08
N LYS A 85 -11.41 -13.64 5.67
CA LYS A 85 -11.97 -13.78 4.32
C LYS A 85 -11.01 -13.32 3.22
N LYS A 86 -10.13 -12.36 3.51
CA LYS A 86 -9.17 -11.79 2.57
C LYS A 86 -7.76 -12.35 2.76
N GLN A 87 -7.55 -13.25 3.70
CA GLN A 87 -6.23 -13.72 4.10
C GLN A 87 -5.46 -14.41 2.97
N GLU A 88 -6.14 -15.12 2.08
CA GLU A 88 -5.52 -15.74 0.89
C GLU A 88 -4.83 -14.69 0.00
N LYS A 89 -5.49 -13.53 -0.23
CA LYS A 89 -4.96 -12.44 -1.04
C LYS A 89 -3.99 -11.54 -0.26
N LEU A 90 -4.25 -11.34 1.03
CA LEU A 90 -3.46 -10.47 1.89
C LEU A 90 -2.16 -11.15 2.36
N ASN A 91 -2.15 -12.47 2.56
CA ASN A 91 -1.01 -13.24 3.04
C ASN A 91 -0.30 -12.58 4.24
N LEU A 92 -1.09 -12.23 5.25
CA LEU A 92 -0.58 -11.55 6.46
C LEU A 92 0.06 -12.56 7.40
N SER A 93 1.17 -12.19 8.04
CA SER A 93 1.62 -12.87 9.25
C SER A 93 0.69 -12.55 10.44
N GLU A 94 0.74 -13.35 11.51
CA GLU A 94 0.00 -13.07 12.74
C GLU A 94 0.30 -11.68 13.32
N LYS A 95 1.56 -11.24 13.27
CA LYS A 95 1.94 -9.88 13.67
C LYS A 95 1.28 -8.80 12.80
N GLN A 96 1.15 -9.06 11.49
CA GLN A 96 0.48 -8.13 10.58
C GLN A 96 -1.04 -8.14 10.80
N LYS A 97 -1.67 -9.29 11.09
CA LYS A 97 -3.08 -9.35 11.47
C LYS A 97 -3.35 -8.47 12.69
N VAL A 98 -2.55 -8.61 13.75
CA VAL A 98 -2.64 -7.75 14.95
C VAL A 98 -2.42 -6.28 14.62
N ARG A 99 -1.42 -5.95 13.79
CA ARG A 99 -1.14 -4.56 13.37
C ARG A 99 -2.33 -3.94 12.64
N TRP A 100 -2.95 -4.70 11.74
CA TRP A 100 -4.05 -4.23 10.91
C TRP A 100 -5.42 -4.37 11.55
N HIS A 101 -5.52 -4.97 12.73
CA HIS A 101 -6.77 -5.04 13.49
C HIS A 101 -7.22 -3.65 13.96
N LYS A 102 -7.89 -2.91 13.07
CA LYS A 102 -8.24 -1.48 13.21
C LYS A 102 -9.65 -1.22 12.70
N LYS A 103 -10.35 -0.26 13.32
CA LYS A 103 -11.77 0.05 13.05
C LYS A 103 -12.04 0.68 11.68
N CYS A 104 -11.01 1.21 11.01
CA CYS A 104 -11.08 1.67 9.64
C CYS A 104 -10.03 0.94 8.80
N LEU A 105 -10.45 0.31 7.72
CA LEU A 105 -9.60 -0.46 6.82
C LEU A 105 -9.76 0.01 5.38
N CYS A 106 -8.65 0.07 4.65
CA CYS A 106 -8.58 0.24 3.21
C CYS A 106 -7.83 -0.96 2.64
N LEU A 107 -8.53 -1.81 1.90
CA LEU A 107 -8.00 -2.99 1.23
C LEU A 107 -7.94 -2.69 -0.26
N VAL A 108 -6.79 -2.91 -0.87
CA VAL A 108 -6.54 -2.61 -2.28
C VAL A 108 -6.00 -3.87 -2.94
N GLU A 109 -6.83 -4.48 -3.79
CA GLU A 109 -6.44 -5.58 -4.66
C GLU A 109 -5.78 -5.02 -5.92
N PHE A 110 -4.80 -5.76 -6.43
CA PHE A 110 -4.08 -5.40 -7.64
C PHE A 110 -3.70 -6.64 -8.43
N ASN A 111 -3.46 -6.42 -9.72
CA ASN A 111 -2.98 -7.41 -10.67
C ASN A 111 -1.86 -6.80 -11.54
N ASP A 112 -1.40 -7.55 -12.54
CA ASP A 112 -0.40 -7.10 -13.51
C ASP A 112 0.87 -6.54 -12.85
N VAL A 113 1.37 -7.24 -11.82
CA VAL A 113 2.63 -6.90 -11.16
C VAL A 113 3.76 -7.00 -12.18
N LYS A 114 4.50 -5.90 -12.37
CA LYS A 114 5.60 -5.78 -13.33
C LYS A 114 6.80 -5.13 -12.64
N GLU A 115 7.97 -5.71 -12.86
CA GLU A 115 9.23 -5.03 -12.62
C GLU A 115 9.34 -3.82 -13.55
N ILE A 116 9.87 -2.72 -13.03
CA ILE A 116 10.15 -1.50 -13.77
C ILE A 116 11.63 -1.15 -13.64
N GLU A 117 12.13 -0.28 -14.51
CA GLU A 117 13.44 0.35 -14.31
C GLU A 117 13.47 1.01 -12.91
N PRO A 118 14.44 0.66 -12.05
CA PRO A 118 14.47 1.15 -10.69
C PRO A 118 14.56 2.67 -10.64
N LEU A 119 13.60 3.30 -9.96
CA LEU A 119 13.59 4.75 -9.74
C LEU A 119 14.11 5.07 -8.34
N ASP A 120 15.02 6.05 -8.25
CA ASP A 120 15.50 6.58 -6.99
C ASP A 120 14.43 7.47 -6.35
N PHE A 121 13.90 7.04 -5.21
CA PHE A 121 12.91 7.80 -4.46
C PHE A 121 13.58 8.97 -3.74
N ASP A 122 13.06 10.18 -3.95
CA ASP A 122 13.47 11.36 -3.20
C ASP A 122 12.64 11.46 -1.92
N HIS A 123 13.33 11.44 -0.78
CA HIS A 123 12.69 11.30 0.52
C HIS A 123 11.74 12.48 0.82
N GLN A 124 10.46 12.15 0.97
CA GLN A 124 9.42 13.11 1.32
C GLN A 124 9.30 13.25 2.84
N ALA A 125 9.06 14.47 3.31
CA ALA A 125 8.85 14.79 4.73
C ALA A 125 7.45 14.39 5.23
N ASN A 126 6.99 13.18 4.88
CA ASN A 126 5.72 12.61 5.30
C ASN A 126 5.95 11.38 6.19
N MET A 127 5.05 11.13 7.14
CA MET A 127 5.16 9.97 8.05
C MET A 127 4.38 8.74 7.57
N ASP A 128 3.71 8.85 6.42
CA ASP A 128 2.81 7.82 5.92
C ASP A 128 3.54 6.80 5.03
N ASP A 129 3.22 5.52 5.23
CA ASP A 129 3.70 4.41 4.40
C ASP A 129 2.93 4.31 3.05
N TRP A 130 2.24 5.39 2.65
CA TRP A 130 1.43 5.48 1.42
C TRP A 130 1.37 6.92 0.92
N LEU A 131 1.72 7.13 -0.35
CA LEU A 131 1.58 8.42 -1.04
C LEU A 131 0.52 8.34 -2.14
N ILE A 132 -0.21 9.44 -2.31
CA ILE A 132 -1.11 9.66 -3.46
C ILE A 132 -0.58 10.86 -4.22
N ILE A 133 -0.12 10.65 -5.45
CA ILE A 133 0.57 11.65 -6.27
C ILE A 133 -0.01 11.66 -7.69
N GLU A 134 0.23 12.72 -8.46
CA GLU A 134 -0.30 12.80 -9.83
C GLU A 134 0.43 11.84 -10.75
N LYS A 135 1.76 11.81 -10.64
CA LYS A 135 2.65 10.95 -11.41
C LYS A 135 3.84 10.52 -10.55
N ILE A 136 4.52 9.44 -10.93
CA ILE A 136 5.59 8.87 -10.10
C ILE A 136 6.82 9.78 -10.02
N GLU A 137 7.04 10.58 -11.06
CA GLU A 137 8.15 11.52 -11.18
C GLU A 137 8.12 12.63 -10.12
N ASP A 138 6.95 12.89 -9.51
CA ASP A 138 6.79 13.90 -8.46
C ASP A 138 7.56 13.55 -7.18
N VAL A 139 8.04 12.30 -7.05
CA VAL A 139 8.78 11.81 -5.88
C VAL A 139 10.09 11.10 -6.24
N VAL A 140 10.60 11.33 -7.45
CA VAL A 140 11.86 10.74 -7.93
C VAL A 140 12.99 11.77 -7.94
N VAL A 141 14.20 11.34 -7.61
CA VAL A 141 15.39 12.21 -7.56
C VAL A 141 15.56 12.96 -8.88
N GLY A 142 15.74 14.29 -8.79
CA GLY A 142 15.91 15.19 -9.95
C GLY A 142 14.63 15.84 -10.46
N THR A 143 13.45 15.25 -10.21
CA THR A 143 12.14 15.82 -10.61
C THR A 143 11.17 16.03 -9.46
N SER A 144 11.55 15.54 -8.28
CA SER A 144 10.76 15.58 -7.06
C SER A 144 10.31 16.99 -6.70
N ILE A 145 9.05 17.07 -6.26
CA ILE A 145 8.44 18.27 -5.71
C ILE A 145 7.99 17.99 -4.28
N PRO A 146 7.93 19.00 -3.40
CA PRO A 146 7.50 18.78 -2.03
C PRO A 146 6.11 18.15 -1.96
N TYR A 147 6.02 16.96 -1.38
CA TYR A 147 4.74 16.29 -1.16
C TYR A 147 3.83 17.13 -0.26
N ASN A 148 2.57 17.29 -0.69
CA ASN A 148 1.53 17.92 0.10
C ASN A 148 0.25 17.07 0.08
N TYR A 149 -0.61 17.28 1.06
CA TYR A 149 -1.81 16.46 1.24
C TYR A 149 -3.03 16.94 0.44
N GLU A 150 -2.91 17.93 -0.45
CA GLU A 150 -4.08 18.51 -1.14
C GLU A 150 -4.89 17.48 -1.93
N LYS A 151 -4.20 16.53 -2.56
CA LYS A 151 -4.82 15.43 -3.33
C LYS A 151 -5.37 14.31 -2.46
N SER A 152 -5.08 14.36 -1.17
CA SER A 152 -5.39 13.33 -0.17
C SER A 152 -6.39 13.80 0.88
N LYS A 153 -6.93 15.03 0.76
CA LYS A 153 -7.97 15.57 1.64
C LYS A 153 -9.30 14.81 1.44
N PHE A 154 -10.03 14.64 2.54
CA PHE A 154 -11.39 14.10 2.57
C PHE A 154 -12.44 15.16 2.24
#